data_AF-A0A419L181-F1
#
_entry.id   AF-A0A419L181-F1
#
_cell.length_a   1.000
_cell.length_b   1.000
_cell.length_c   1.000
_cell.angle_alpha   90.00
_cell.angle_beta   90.00
_cell.angle_gamma   90.00
#
_symmetry.space_group_name_H-M   'P 1'
#
loop_
_entity.id
_entity.type
_entity.pdbx_description
1 polymer ?
#
loop_
_entity_poly.entity_id
_entity_poly.type
_entity_poly.pdbx_seq_one_letter_code
_entity_poly.pdbx_strand_id
1 'polypeptide(L)'
;MRVYLDKDSKGKMRFITIHMPIKLSSQEEDEKLTEKLRKILEMPYFVNNRGSWLDLIVKSSWDALGIDLFDCSSLKAAIERFTEKAYLYLNRAKV
;
A
#
# COMPACT_ATOMS: atom_id res chain seq x y z
N MET A 1 3.96 -6.35 -6.81
CA MET A 1 4.22 -5.07 -6.12
C MET A 1 4.50 -4.01 -7.16
N ARG A 2 4.02 -2.78 -6.98
CA ARG A 2 4.39 -1.63 -7.81
C ARG A 2 4.87 -0.51 -6.89
N VAL A 3 5.97 0.15 -7.22
CA VAL A 3 6.53 1.26 -6.44
C VAL A 3 6.65 2.46 -7.37
N TYR A 4 6.08 3.57 -6.95
CA TYR A 4 6.11 4.83 -7.66
C TYR A 4 6.86 5.86 -6.82
N LEU A 5 7.73 6.61 -7.48
CA LEU A 5 8.30 7.84 -6.93
C LEU A 5 7.46 8.99 -7.47
N ASP A 6 6.68 9.59 -6.59
CA ASP A 6 5.79 10.69 -6.95
C ASP A 6 6.53 12.00 -6.77
N LYS A 7 6.17 13.01 -7.58
CA LYS A 7 6.61 14.40 -7.36
C LYS A 7 5.60 15.14 -6.48
N ASP A 8 6.11 16.05 -5.66
CA ASP A 8 5.31 17.08 -5.02
C ASP A 8 4.83 18.14 -6.01
N SER A 9 4.00 19.08 -5.55
CA SER A 9 3.49 20.19 -6.37
C SER A 9 4.58 21.13 -6.90
N LYS A 10 5.81 21.03 -6.38
CA LYS A 10 6.99 21.79 -6.82
C LYS A 10 7.90 20.97 -7.74
N GLY A 11 7.48 19.76 -8.14
CA GLY A 11 8.24 18.87 -9.02
C GLY A 11 9.41 18.15 -8.34
N LYS A 12 9.60 18.30 -7.03
CA LYS A 12 10.61 17.55 -6.27
C LYS A 12 10.07 16.17 -5.96
N MET A 13 10.93 15.15 -5.92
CA MET A 13 10.44 13.79 -5.72
C MET A 13 9.78 13.64 -4.32
N ARG A 14 10.39 13.56 -3.15
CA ARG A 14 9.73 13.49 -1.82
C ARG A 14 8.79 12.31 -1.51
N PHE A 15 7.90 11.87 -2.38
CA PHE A 15 6.87 10.87 -2.04
C PHE A 15 7.11 9.52 -2.72
N ILE A 16 6.74 8.46 -2.02
CA ILE A 16 6.70 7.09 -2.53
C ILE A 16 5.30 6.53 -2.33
N THR A 17 4.77 5.92 -3.38
CA THR A 17 3.55 5.13 -3.33
C THR A 17 3.86 3.66 -3.63
N ILE A 18 3.53 2.77 -2.70
CA ILE A 18 3.69 1.32 -2.87
C ILE A 18 2.32 0.69 -2.99
N HIS A 19 2.10 -0.07 -4.07
CA HIS A 19 0.86 -0.83 -4.31
C HIS A 19 1.10 -2.33 -4.23
N MET A 20 0.32 -3.00 -3.40
CA MET A 20 0.19 -4.44 -3.34
C MET A 20 -1.14 -4.88 -3.97
N PRO A 21 -1.14 -5.28 -5.25
CA PRO A 21 -2.31 -5.86 -5.90
C PRO A 21 -2.59 -7.26 -5.36
N ILE A 22 -3.87 -7.54 -5.09
CA ILE A 22 -4.38 -8.83 -4.64
C ILE A 22 -5.53 -9.21 -5.55
N LYS A 23 -5.45 -10.39 -6.17
CA LYS A 23 -6.55 -10.93 -6.98
C LYS A 23 -7.50 -11.71 -6.08
N LEU A 24 -8.79 -11.40 -6.17
CA LEU A 24 -9.85 -12.10 -5.46
C LEU A 24 -10.67 -12.95 -6.43
N SER A 25 -11.51 -13.83 -5.89
CA SER A 25 -12.27 -14.79 -6.70
C SER A 25 -13.41 -14.12 -7.49
N SER A 26 -13.93 -13.01 -6.98
CA SER A 26 -15.04 -12.26 -7.56
C SER A 26 -14.97 -10.77 -7.20
N GLN A 27 -15.75 -9.95 -7.92
CA GLN A 27 -15.94 -8.53 -7.59
C GLN A 27 -16.70 -8.34 -6.28
N GLU A 28 -17.68 -9.20 -5.98
CA GLU A 28 -18.43 -9.11 -4.72
C GLU A 28 -17.53 -9.31 -3.50
N GLU A 29 -16.58 -10.26 -3.60
CA GLU A 29 -15.57 -10.47 -2.56
C GLU A 29 -14.66 -9.24 -2.38
N ASP A 30 -14.27 -8.60 -3.49
CA ASP A 30 -13.48 -7.36 -3.50
C ASP A 30 -14.19 -6.21 -2.81
N GLU A 31 -15.46 -5.98 -3.13
CA GLU A 31 -16.26 -4.90 -2.55
C GLU A 31 -16.42 -5.07 -1.04
N LYS A 32 -16.76 -6.29 -0.58
CA LYS A 32 -16.88 -6.61 0.86
C LYS A 32 -15.57 -6.43 1.60
N LEU A 33 -14.47 -6.95 1.05
CA LEU A 33 -13.16 -6.86 1.70
C LEU A 33 -12.65 -5.41 1.72
N THR A 34 -12.84 -4.66 0.64
CA THR A 34 -12.52 -3.24 0.56
C THR A 34 -13.26 -2.44 1.61
N GLU A 35 -14.57 -2.67 1.79
CA GLU A 35 -15.36 -1.94 2.78
C GLU A 35 -14.86 -2.21 4.22
N LYS A 36 -14.55 -3.47 4.54
CA LYS A 36 -13.94 -3.82 5.84
C LYS A 36 -12.59 -3.13 6.03
N LEU A 37 -11.72 -3.19 5.02
CA LEU A 37 -10.39 -2.58 5.06
C LEU A 37 -10.46 -1.06 5.24
N ARG A 38 -11.37 -0.36 4.55
CA ARG A 38 -11.56 1.09 4.71
C ARG A 38 -11.88 1.51 6.14
N LYS A 39 -12.51 0.64 6.94
CA LYS A 39 -12.86 0.92 8.34
C LYS A 39 -11.70 0.69 9.32
N ILE A 40 -10.70 -0.11 8.94
CA ILE A 40 -9.61 -0.52 9.85
C ILE A 40 -8.23 -0.01 9.43
N LEU A 41 -8.06 0.40 8.17
CA LEU A 41 -6.80 0.94 7.69
C LEU A 41 -6.55 2.30 8.31
N GLU A 42 -5.37 2.45 8.89
CA GLU A 42 -4.91 3.71 9.47
C GLU A 42 -4.06 4.45 8.45
N MET A 43 -4.02 5.78 8.52
CA MET A 43 -3.09 6.55 7.70
C MET A 43 -1.63 6.10 7.97
N PRO A 44 -0.77 6.02 6.95
CA PRO A 44 -0.96 6.44 5.55
C PRO A 44 -1.43 5.33 4.59
N TYR A 45 -2.03 4.25 5.11
CA TYR A 45 -2.50 3.12 4.32
C TYR A 45 -3.93 3.36 3.82
N PHE A 46 -4.21 2.89 2.61
CA PHE A 46 -5.55 2.93 2.04
C PHE A 46 -5.74 1.76 1.07
N VAL A 47 -6.99 1.54 0.70
CA VAL A 47 -7.39 0.47 -0.21
C VAL A 47 -8.15 1.04 -1.39
N ASN A 48 -7.82 0.54 -2.58
CA ASN A 48 -8.58 0.79 -3.79
C ASN A 48 -9.13 -0.52 -4.35
N ASN A 49 -10.29 -0.44 -4.98
CA ASN A 49 -11.00 -1.55 -5.57
C ASN A 49 -11.01 -1.39 -7.09
N ARG A 50 -10.84 -2.48 -7.84
CA ARG A 50 -10.78 -2.47 -9.31
C ARG A 50 -11.29 -3.80 -9.87
N GLY A 51 -12.59 -4.03 -9.73
CA GLY A 51 -13.25 -5.26 -10.18
C GLY A 51 -12.87 -6.43 -9.27
N SER A 52 -12.21 -7.46 -9.78
CA SER A 52 -11.69 -8.59 -8.97
C SER A 52 -10.29 -8.37 -8.40
N TRP A 53 -9.80 -7.14 -8.43
CA TRP A 53 -8.49 -6.76 -7.91
C TRP A 53 -8.63 -5.71 -6.82
N LEU A 54 -8.02 -6.00 -5.67
CA LEU A 54 -7.86 -5.09 -4.55
C LEU A 54 -6.42 -4.58 -4.54
N ASP A 55 -6.22 -3.28 -4.48
CA ASP A 55 -4.90 -2.67 -4.30
C ASP A 55 -4.80 -2.15 -2.86
N LEU A 56 -3.97 -2.78 -2.02
CA LEU A 56 -3.53 -2.20 -0.76
C LEU A 56 -2.37 -1.24 -1.03
N ILE A 57 -2.47 -0.03 -0.52
CA ILE A 57 -1.59 1.07 -0.90
C ILE A 57 -1.06 1.76 0.35
N VAL A 58 0.21 2.13 0.32
CA VAL A 58 0.78 3.12 1.24
C VAL A 58 1.35 4.28 0.43
N LYS A 59 1.04 5.51 0.83
CA LYS A 59 1.62 6.72 0.24
C LYS A 59 2.18 7.60 1.33
N SER A 60 3.49 7.80 1.34
CA SER A 60 4.15 8.64 2.33
C SER A 60 5.42 9.25 1.74
N SER A 61 6.05 10.16 2.47
CA SER A 61 7.36 10.65 2.07
C SER A 61 8.41 9.55 2.23
N TRP A 62 9.46 9.55 1.39
CA TRP A 62 10.50 8.52 1.48
C TRP A 62 11.20 8.56 2.85
N ASP A 63 11.33 9.73 3.47
CA ASP A 63 11.95 9.91 4.78
C ASP A 63 11.08 9.29 5.89
N ALA A 64 9.77 9.49 5.82
CA ALA A 64 8.83 8.88 6.77
C ALA A 64 8.78 7.34 6.65
N LEU A 65 9.11 6.79 5.47
CA LEU A 65 9.25 5.34 5.26
C LEU A 65 10.66 4.82 5.62
N GLY A 66 11.59 5.70 5.97
CA GLY A 66 12.99 5.35 6.22
C GLY A 66 13.69 4.82 4.97
N ILE A 67 13.34 5.35 3.80
CA ILE A 67 13.93 5.00 2.52
C ILE A 67 15.00 6.03 2.19
N ASP A 68 16.23 5.56 2.01
CA ASP A 68 17.31 6.28 1.36
C ASP A 68 17.31 5.92 -0.14
N LEU A 69 17.15 6.92 -0.99
CA LEU A 69 17.09 6.72 -2.43
C LEU A 69 18.41 6.22 -3.05
N PHE A 70 19.52 6.42 -2.36
CA PHE A 70 20.84 5.97 -2.81
C PHE A 70 21.21 4.58 -2.28
N ASP A 71 20.36 4.01 -1.41
CA ASP A 71 20.52 2.68 -0.86
C ASP A 71 19.30 1.80 -1.16
N CYS A 72 19.45 0.91 -2.14
CA CYS A 72 18.44 -0.07 -2.51
C CYS A 72 18.01 -0.98 -1.36
N SER A 73 18.87 -1.19 -0.35
CA SER A 73 18.55 -2.05 0.80
C SER A 73 17.45 -1.44 1.67
N SER A 74 17.46 -0.11 1.84
CA SER A 74 16.42 0.63 2.56
C SER A 74 15.04 0.50 1.89
N LEU A 75 14.99 0.55 0.56
CA LEU A 75 13.76 0.36 -0.21
C LEU A 75 13.22 -1.06 -0.03
N LYS A 76 14.09 -2.07 -0.11
CA LYS A 76 13.70 -3.47 0.13
C LYS A 76 13.11 -3.64 1.53
N ALA A 77 13.78 -3.13 2.56
CA ALA A 77 13.31 -3.18 3.94
C ALA A 77 11.98 -2.45 4.14
N ALA A 78 11.74 -1.34 3.43
CA ALA A 78 10.45 -0.66 3.47
C ALA A 78 9.33 -1.48 2.80
N ILE A 79 9.60 -2.14 1.67
CA ILE A 79 8.64 -3.03 1.01
C ILE A 79 8.30 -4.24 1.88
N GLU A 80 9.30 -4.84 2.55
CA GLU A 80 9.10 -5.97 3.46
C GLU A 80 8.22 -5.57 4.65
N ARG A 81 8.54 -4.46 5.33
CA ARG A 81 7.71 -3.91 6.43
C ARG A 81 6.28 -3.58 5.97
N PHE A 82 6.13 -3.00 4.78
CA PHE A 82 4.82 -2.74 4.19
C PHE A 82 4.03 -4.04 3.97
N THR A 83 4.68 -5.06 3.44
CA THR A 83 4.08 -6.37 3.15
C THR A 83 3.60 -7.04 4.45
N GLU A 84 4.42 -7.06 5.50
CA GLU A 84 4.06 -7.58 6.82
C GLU A 84 2.84 -6.87 7.40
N LYS A 85 2.85 -5.53 7.37
CA LYS A 85 1.73 -4.73 7.86
C LYS A 85 0.45 -4.96 7.03
N ALA A 86 0.58 -5.09 5.71
CA ALA A 86 -0.54 -5.37 4.83
C ALA A 86 -1.17 -6.74 5.12
N TYR A 87 -0.35 -7.78 5.39
CA TYR A 87 -0.84 -9.09 5.84
C TYR A 87 -1.64 -8.99 7.15
N LEU A 88 -1.18 -8.19 8.11
CA LEU A 88 -1.92 -7.97 9.36
C LEU A 88 -3.30 -7.35 9.12
N TYR A 89 -3.39 -6.35 8.23
CA TYR A 89 -4.69 -5.75 7.88
C TYR A 89 -5.60 -6.74 7.15
N LEU A 90 -5.08 -7.52 6.21
CA LEU A 90 -5.86 -8.54 5.49
C LEU A 90 -6.40 -9.60 6.44
N ASN A 91 -5.57 -10.07 7.38
CA ASN A 91 -6.00 -11.05 8.37
C ASN A 91 -7.10 -10.47 9.26
N ARG A 92 -6.95 -9.23 9.74
CA ARG A 92 -7.98 -8.55 10.54
C ARG A 92 -9.29 -8.33 9.80
N ALA A 93 -9.26 -8.08 8.49
CA ALA A 93 -10.47 -7.89 7.68
C ALA A 93 -11.14 -9.20 7.26
N LYS A 94 -10.41 -10.32 7.27
CA LYS A 94 -10.98 -11.66 6.99
C LYS A 94 -11.67 -12.27 8.21
N VAL A 95 -11.26 -11.87 9.41
CA VAL A 95 -12.03 -12.07 10.65
C VAL A 95 -13.36 -11.31 10.56
#